data_AF-A0A0H2WRR2-F1
#
_entry.id   AF-A0A0H2WRR2-F1
#
_cell.length_a   1.000
_cell.length_b   1.000
_cell.length_c   1.000
_cell.angle_alpha   90.00
_cell.angle_beta   90.00
_cell.angle_gamma   90.00
#
_symmetry.space_group_name_H-M   'P 1'
#
loop_
_entity.id
_entity.type
_entity.pdbx_description
1 polymer ?
#
loop_
_entity_poly.entity_id
_entity_poly.type
_entity_poly.pdbx_seq_one_letter_code
_entity_poly.pdbx_strand_id
1 'polypeptide(L)'
;MYLRPDEVARVLEKAGFTVDVVTNKTYGYRRGENYVYVNREARMGRTALIIHPRLKDRSSSLADPASDIKTCDHYQNFPLYLGGETHEHYGIPHGFSSRYSVRTLSERAFWRRKKRLKSRLAMPVATLTYALA
;
A
#
# COMPACT_ATOMS: atom_id res chain seq x y z
N MET A 1 20.45 -4.54 7.65
CA MET A 1 19.75 -5.84 7.49
C MET A 1 18.34 -5.55 6.99
N TYR A 2 17.84 -6.26 5.98
CA TYR A 2 16.47 -6.08 5.46
C TYR A 2 15.52 -7.14 6.03
N LEU A 3 14.23 -6.80 6.10
CA LEU A 3 13.19 -7.70 6.54
C LEU A 3 12.95 -8.82 5.54
N ARG A 4 12.74 -10.03 6.04
CA ARG A 4 12.37 -11.16 5.19
C ARG A 4 10.94 -11.01 4.65
N PRO A 5 10.61 -11.65 3.52
CA PRO A 5 9.27 -11.63 2.95
C PRO A 5 8.19 -12.02 3.97
N ASP A 6 8.45 -13.03 4.80
CA ASP A 6 7.52 -13.50 5.83
C ASP A 6 7.28 -12.45 6.93
N GLU A 7 8.26 -11.62 7.25
CA GLU A 7 8.09 -10.52 8.22
C GLU A 7 7.28 -9.38 7.61
N VAL A 8 7.52 -9.06 6.35
CA VAL A 8 6.75 -8.05 5.61
C VAL A 8 5.28 -8.47 5.52
N ALA A 9 5.01 -9.74 5.18
CA ALA A 9 3.68 -10.34 5.17
C ALA A 9 2.95 -10.14 6.51
N ARG A 10 3.58 -10.49 7.64
CA ARG A 10 2.98 -10.28 8.97
C ARG A 10 2.68 -8.81 9.28
N VAL A 11 3.52 -7.87 8.82
CA VAL A 11 3.27 -6.44 9.03
C VAL A 11 2.09 -5.96 8.19
N LEU A 12 1.96 -6.43 6.95
CA LEU A 12 0.81 -6.12 6.09
C LEU A 12 -0.50 -6.63 6.70
N GLU A 13 -0.52 -7.86 7.21
CA GLU A 13 -1.68 -8.43 7.91
C GLU A 13 -2.06 -7.59 9.13
N LYS A 14 -1.09 -7.19 9.96
CA LYS A 14 -1.32 -6.27 11.09
C LYS A 14 -1.78 -4.88 10.66
N ALA A 15 -1.42 -4.43 9.46
CA ALA A 15 -1.89 -3.18 8.88
C ALA A 15 -3.29 -3.29 8.26
N GLY A 16 -3.91 -4.48 8.29
CA GLY A 16 -5.26 -4.73 7.79
C GLY A 16 -5.33 -5.04 6.30
N PHE A 17 -4.23 -5.50 5.69
CA PHE A 17 -4.28 -6.12 4.36
C PHE A 17 -4.74 -7.57 4.48
N THR A 18 -5.56 -8.01 3.53
CA THR A 18 -6.00 -9.40 3.40
C THR A 18 -5.19 -10.08 2.32
N VAL A 19 -4.83 -11.34 2.54
CA VAL A 19 -4.26 -12.19 1.49
C VAL A 19 -5.34 -12.42 0.43
N ASP A 20 -5.02 -12.17 -0.83
CA ASP A 20 -5.91 -12.41 -1.98
C ASP A 20 -5.39 -13.58 -2.82
N VAL A 21 -4.11 -13.54 -3.16
CA VAL A 21 -3.46 -14.56 -4.01
C VAL A 21 -2.22 -15.10 -3.32
N VAL A 22 -2.03 -16.40 -3.32
CA VAL A 22 -0.81 -17.03 -2.80
C VAL A 22 -0.21 -17.88 -3.91
N THR A 23 1.01 -17.55 -4.31
CA THR A 23 1.79 -18.33 -5.27
C THR A 23 3.11 -18.77 -4.63
N ASN A 24 3.82 -19.67 -5.32
CA ASN A 24 5.14 -20.12 -4.87
C ASN A 24 6.18 -18.98 -4.88
N LYS A 25 6.02 -17.99 -5.76
CA LYS A 25 6.95 -16.86 -5.89
C LYS A 25 6.50 -15.62 -5.11
N THR A 26 5.20 -15.41 -4.93
CA THR A 26 4.67 -14.14 -4.40
C THR A 26 3.41 -14.32 -3.55
N TYR A 27 3.19 -13.41 -2.59
CA TYR A 27 1.92 -13.26 -1.89
C TYR A 27 1.24 -11.96 -2.34
N GLY A 28 0.06 -12.04 -2.92
CA GLY A 28 -0.80 -10.90 -3.24
C GLY A 28 -1.61 -10.48 -2.02
N TYR A 29 -1.45 -9.23 -1.62
CA TYR A 29 -2.19 -8.61 -0.53
C TYR A 29 -3.06 -7.47 -1.07
N ARG A 30 -4.32 -7.47 -0.66
CA ARG A 30 -5.29 -6.45 -1.04
C ARG A 30 -5.80 -5.73 0.19
N ARG A 31 -6.10 -4.44 0.02
CA ARG A 31 -6.80 -3.64 1.00
C ARG A 31 -7.68 -2.60 0.32
N GLY A 32 -8.96 -2.94 0.16
CA GLY A 32 -9.89 -2.15 -0.66
C GLY A 32 -9.43 -2.13 -2.12
N GLU A 33 -9.17 -0.93 -2.65
CA GLU A 33 -8.67 -0.73 -4.02
C GLU A 33 -7.15 -0.82 -4.13
N ASN A 34 -6.44 -0.93 -3.01
CA ASN A 34 -4.99 -0.97 -3.01
C ASN A 34 -4.48 -2.41 -3.05
N TYR A 35 -3.55 -2.65 -3.97
CA TYR A 35 -2.93 -3.95 -4.18
C TYR A 35 -1.41 -3.86 -4.01
N VAL A 36 -0.83 -4.84 -3.31
CA VAL A 36 0.61 -4.99 -3.14
C VAL A 36 0.99 -6.47 -3.24
N TYR A 37 2.21 -6.74 -3.68
CA TYR A 37 2.74 -8.10 -3.69
C TYR A 37 3.94 -8.21 -2.76
N VAL A 38 4.07 -9.32 -2.06
CA VAL A 38 5.28 -9.69 -1.32
C VAL A 38 6.04 -10.70 -2.15
N ASN A 39 7.28 -10.39 -2.50
CA ASN A 39 8.14 -11.28 -3.26
C ASN A 39 8.81 -12.30 -2.31
N ARG A 40 8.42 -13.57 -2.39
CA ARG A 40 8.98 -14.67 -1.56
C ARG A 40 10.40 -15.03 -1.97
N GLU A 41 10.76 -14.80 -3.23
CA GLU A 41 12.10 -15.09 -3.75
C GLU A 41 13.15 -14.13 -3.21
N ALA A 42 12.73 -12.97 -2.66
CA ALA A 42 13.60 -11.97 -2.06
C ALA A 42 14.13 -12.41 -0.68
N ARG A 43 14.92 -13.49 -0.62
CA ARG A 43 15.51 -14.04 0.62
C ARG A 43 16.32 -13.00 1.42
N MET A 44 16.93 -12.05 0.71
CA MET A 44 17.69 -10.94 1.29
C MET A 44 16.84 -9.73 1.68
N GLY A 45 15.53 -9.72 1.44
CA GLY A 45 14.60 -8.67 1.89
C GLY A 45 14.60 -7.36 1.10
N ARG A 46 15.63 -7.10 0.29
CA ARG A 46 15.80 -5.84 -0.47
C ARG A 46 14.67 -5.56 -1.47
N THR A 47 13.99 -6.59 -1.96
CA THR A 47 12.87 -6.47 -2.91
C THR A 47 11.62 -7.18 -2.39
N ALA A 48 11.49 -7.31 -1.06
CA ALA A 48 10.44 -8.10 -0.44
C ALA A 48 9.04 -7.53 -0.67
N LEU A 49 8.88 -6.21 -0.78
CA LEU A 49 7.58 -5.59 -1.06
C LEU A 49 7.56 -5.00 -2.46
N ILE A 50 6.52 -5.30 -3.23
CA ILE A 50 6.30 -4.80 -4.58
C ILE A 50 5.05 -3.94 -4.54
N ILE A 51 5.21 -2.67 -4.86
CA ILE A 51 4.15 -1.66 -4.80
C ILE A 51 3.62 -1.41 -6.21
N HIS A 52 2.32 -1.16 -6.31
CA HIS A 52 1.65 -0.83 -7.56
C HIS A 52 2.25 0.45 -8.18
N PRO A 53 2.56 0.49 -9.49
CA PRO A 53 3.19 1.65 -10.15
C PRO A 53 2.48 2.99 -9.93
N ARG A 54 1.14 2.97 -9.87
CA ARG A 54 0.30 4.15 -9.54
C ARG A 54 0.65 4.83 -8.21
N LEU A 55 1.30 4.12 -7.29
CA LEU A 55 1.72 4.64 -5.98
C LEU A 55 3.21 5.00 -5.92
N LYS A 56 3.95 4.93 -7.05
CA LYS A 56 5.39 5.20 -7.13
C LYS A 56 5.81 6.45 -6.40
N ASP A 57 5.26 7.59 -6.79
CA ASP A 57 5.72 8.89 -6.29
C ASP A 57 5.50 9.01 -4.78
N ARG A 58 4.39 8.45 -4.29
CA ARG A 58 4.09 8.42 -2.86
C ARG A 58 5.01 7.47 -2.11
N SER A 59 5.23 6.27 -2.63
CA SER A 59 6.10 5.29 -1.97
C SER A 59 7.54 5.77 -1.97
N SER A 60 8.04 6.33 -3.07
CA SER A 60 9.39 6.90 -3.19
C SER A 60 9.64 8.04 -2.22
N SER A 61 8.63 8.87 -1.91
CA SER A 61 8.77 9.92 -0.88
C SER A 61 8.93 9.38 0.55
N LEU A 62 8.58 8.11 0.79
CA LEU A 62 8.59 7.46 2.10
C LEU A 62 9.72 6.45 2.25
N ALA A 63 10.09 5.78 1.17
CA ALA A 63 11.14 4.78 1.13
C ALA A 63 11.71 4.69 -0.28
N ASP A 64 13.04 4.65 -0.38
CA ASP A 64 13.71 4.51 -1.66
C ASP A 64 13.43 3.12 -2.27
N PRO A 65 13.00 3.07 -3.54
CA PRO A 65 12.83 1.81 -4.24
C PRO A 65 14.18 1.14 -4.46
N ALA A 66 14.20 -0.19 -4.42
CA ALA A 66 15.43 -0.97 -4.63
C ALA A 66 15.86 -1.01 -6.11
N SER A 67 14.88 -0.95 -7.01
CA SER A 67 15.05 -0.73 -8.45
C SER A 67 13.83 -0.02 -8.99
N ASP A 68 13.93 0.56 -10.18
CA ASP A 68 12.82 1.29 -10.80
C ASP A 68 11.62 0.40 -11.11
N ILE A 69 11.90 -0.81 -11.61
CA ILE A 69 10.89 -1.75 -12.09
C ILE A 69 11.34 -3.18 -11.77
N LYS A 70 10.37 -4.03 -11.43
CA LYS A 70 10.49 -5.49 -11.42
C LYS A 70 9.31 -6.09 -12.17
N THR A 71 9.59 -6.91 -13.18
CA THR A 71 8.58 -7.65 -13.93
C THR A 71 8.33 -9.02 -13.32
N CYS A 72 7.08 -9.50 -13.36
CA CYS A 72 6.66 -10.84 -13.00
C CYS A 72 5.30 -11.14 -13.65
N ASP A 73 5.15 -12.37 -14.14
CA ASP A 73 3.89 -12.97 -14.61
C ASP A 73 2.79 -13.04 -13.52
N HIS A 74 3.16 -13.20 -12.25
CA HIS A 74 2.20 -13.34 -11.16
C HIS A 74 1.60 -12.02 -10.64
N TYR A 75 2.08 -10.86 -11.09
CA TYR A 75 1.53 -9.55 -10.67
C TYR A 75 0.28 -9.16 -11.47
N GLN A 76 -0.69 -10.06 -11.61
CA GLN A 76 -1.85 -9.89 -12.50
C GLN A 76 -2.66 -8.61 -12.26
N ASN A 77 -2.66 -8.07 -11.03
CA ASN A 77 -3.34 -6.82 -10.69
C ASN A 77 -2.54 -5.56 -11.03
N PHE A 78 -1.30 -5.68 -11.49
CA PHE A 78 -0.43 -4.57 -11.89
C PHE A 78 -0.53 -4.34 -13.40
N PRO A 79 -0.14 -3.16 -13.91
CA PRO A 79 -0.13 -2.93 -15.34
C PRO A 79 0.87 -3.84 -16.07
N LEU A 80 0.53 -4.22 -17.31
CA LEU A 80 1.40 -4.96 -18.21
C LEU A 80 2.57 -4.08 -18.65
N TYR A 81 3.75 -4.68 -18.72
CA TYR A 81 4.94 -4.05 -19.24
C TYR A 81 5.00 -4.26 -20.76
N LEU A 82 4.62 -3.22 -21.51
CA LEU A 82 4.57 -3.27 -22.98
C LEU A 82 5.95 -3.08 -23.64
N GLY A 83 7.00 -2.83 -22.85
CA GLY A 83 8.36 -2.60 -23.35
C GLY A 83 9.23 -3.85 -23.43
N GLY A 84 8.69 -5.04 -23.13
CA GLY A 84 9.39 -6.32 -23.20
C GLY A 84 8.75 -7.27 -24.21
N GLU A 85 9.46 -8.35 -24.57
CA GLU A 85 8.92 -9.40 -25.45
C GLU A 85 7.91 -10.31 -24.74
N THR A 86 7.92 -10.32 -23.41
CA THR A 86 7.02 -11.12 -22.57
C THR A 86 5.88 -10.26 -22.01
N HIS A 87 4.68 -10.83 -21.97
CA HIS A 87 3.47 -10.20 -21.39
C HIS A 87 3.51 -10.24 -19.85
N GLU A 88 4.56 -9.67 -19.27
CA GLU A 88 4.77 -9.62 -17.82
C GLU A 88 4.18 -8.36 -17.21
N HIS A 89 3.76 -8.46 -15.96
CA HIS A 89 3.28 -7.31 -15.20
C HIS A 89 4.43 -6.69 -14.42
N TYR A 90 4.39 -5.37 -14.22
CA TYR A 90 5.49 -4.67 -13.55
C TYR A 90 5.08 -3.93 -12.29
N GLY A 91 5.97 -3.97 -11.30
CA GLY A 91 5.82 -3.29 -10.03
C GLY A 91 7.10 -2.65 -9.56
N ILE A 92 7.02 -1.90 -8.46
CA ILE A 92 8.17 -1.17 -7.92
C ILE A 92 8.64 -1.88 -6.66
N PRO A 93 9.81 -2.53 -6.69
CA PRO A 93 10.33 -3.22 -5.53
C PRO A 93 10.87 -2.26 -4.49
N HIS A 94 10.48 -2.49 -3.23
CA HIS A 94 10.93 -1.78 -2.06
C HIS A 94 11.51 -2.77 -1.05
N GLY A 95 12.62 -2.37 -0.46
CA GLY A 95 13.29 -3.08 0.62
C GLY A 95 13.18 -2.28 1.89
N PHE A 96 12.83 -2.94 2.99
CA PHE A 96 12.72 -2.28 4.29
C PHE A 96 13.67 -2.91 5.27
N SER A 97 14.39 -2.08 6.01
CA SER A 97 15.28 -2.51 7.10
C SER A 97 14.57 -2.63 8.45
N SER A 98 13.35 -2.09 8.58
CA SER A 98 12.61 -2.06 9.84
C SER A 98 11.11 -2.28 9.67
N ARG A 99 10.49 -3.02 10.61
CA ARG A 99 9.02 -3.22 10.63
C ARG A 99 8.26 -1.90 10.75
N TYR A 100 8.87 -0.92 11.41
CA TYR A 100 8.31 0.44 11.53
C TYR A 100 8.20 1.13 10.16
N SER A 101 9.18 0.94 9.28
CA SER A 101 9.15 1.54 7.94
C SER A 101 8.09 0.92 7.03
N VAL A 102 7.92 -0.41 7.07
CA VAL A 102 6.81 -1.09 6.37
C VAL A 102 5.46 -0.62 6.89
N ARG A 103 5.31 -0.50 8.22
CA ARG A 103 4.09 0.00 8.86
C ARG A 103 3.81 1.45 8.46
N THR A 104 4.81 2.31 8.53
CA THR A 104 4.69 3.74 8.19
C THR A 104 4.31 3.92 6.73
N LEU A 105 4.89 3.13 5.82
CA LEU A 105 4.48 3.12 4.41
C LEU A 105 3.05 2.58 4.25
N SER A 106 2.70 1.51 4.94
CA SER A 106 1.34 0.96 4.96
C SER A 106 0.30 1.99 5.43
N GLU A 107 0.63 2.76 6.46
CA GLU A 107 -0.21 3.82 7.00
C GLU A 107 -0.19 5.06 6.10
N ARG A 108 0.94 5.54 5.62
CA ARG A 108 1.02 6.81 4.89
C ARG A 108 0.67 6.70 3.41
N ALA A 109 1.10 5.63 2.74
CA ALA A 109 0.84 5.44 1.30
C ALA A 109 -0.60 4.96 1.05
N PHE A 110 -1.14 4.10 1.92
CA PHE A 110 -2.44 3.45 1.71
C PHE A 110 -3.56 3.98 2.61
N TRP A 111 -3.26 4.47 3.82
CA TRP A 111 -4.27 5.12 4.66
C TRP A 111 -4.46 6.56 4.19
N ARG A 112 -5.39 6.77 3.25
CA ARG A 112 -5.98 8.08 3.05
C ARG A 112 -6.61 8.48 4.38
N ARG A 113 -6.07 9.50 5.05
CA ARG A 113 -6.66 10.11 6.25
C ARG A 113 -8.09 10.49 5.85
N LYS A 114 -9.09 9.65 6.18
CA LYS A 114 -10.51 10.00 6.09
C LYS A 114 -10.64 11.15 7.08
N LYS A 115 -10.45 12.38 6.62
CA LYS A 115 -10.80 13.58 7.38
C LYS A 115 -12.24 13.34 7.75
N ARG A 116 -12.44 13.02 9.03
CA ARG A 116 -13.72 12.79 9.65
C ARG A 116 -14.55 14.03 9.30
N LEU A 117 -15.45 13.91 8.33
CA LEU A 117 -16.57 14.82 8.19
C LEU A 117 -17.37 14.59 9.48
N LYS A 118 -17.01 15.28 10.55
CA LYS A 118 -17.93 15.49 11.66
C LYS A 118 -19.01 16.40 11.08
N SER A 119 -20.05 15.76 10.58
CA SER A 119 -21.42 16.25 10.54
C SER A 119 -21.64 17.44 11.47
N ARG A 120 -21.68 18.67 10.92
CA ARG A 120 -22.49 19.75 11.48
C ARG A 120 -23.94 19.49 11.05
N LEU A 121 -24.53 18.42 11.58
CA LEU A 121 -25.97 18.21 11.65
C LEU A 121 -26.31 18.32 13.13
N ALA A 122 -26.47 19.57 13.57
CA ALA A 122 -27.12 19.93 14.81
C ALA A 122 -27.68 21.35 14.61
N MET A 123 -28.85 21.42 13.98
CA MET A 123 -29.81 22.48 14.28
C MET A 123 -30.71 21.91 15.39
N PRO A 124 -31.00 22.71 16.43
CA PRO A 124 -32.40 23.04 16.59
C PRO A 124 -32.62 24.54 16.83
N VAL A 125 -33.75 24.97 16.29
CA VAL A 125 -34.41 26.26 16.46
C VAL A 125 -34.61 26.56 17.95
N ALA A 126 -34.23 27.75 18.40
CA ALA A 126 -34.66 28.33 19.67
C ALA A 126 -34.87 29.85 19.51
N THR A 127 -36.14 30.20 19.28
CA THR A 127 -36.86 31.31 19.92
C THR A 127 -36.17 32.69 19.95
N LEU A 128 -36.45 33.50 18.92
CA LEU A 128 -36.36 34.96 19.01
C LEU A 128 -37.61 35.48 19.74
N THR A 129 -37.50 35.53 21.07
CA THR A 129 -38.37 36.35 21.93
C THR A 129 -37.47 37.29 22.73
N TYR A 130 -37.92 38.54 22.87
CA TYR A 130 -37.28 39.72 23.51
C TYR A 130 -36.25 40.45 22.61
N ALA A 131 -36.29 41.77 22.39
CA ALA A 131 -37.00 42.87 23.05
C ALA A 131 -36.95 44.16 22.20
N LEU A 132 -38.03 44.97 22.30
CA LEU A 132 -38.05 46.43 22.44
C LEU A 132 -37.28 47.32 21.43
N ALA A 133 -38.03 48.00 20.56
CA ALA A 133 -38.15 49.47 20.50
C ALA A 133 -39.16 49.86 19.40
#